data_AF-A0A5K1AP26-F1
#
_entry.id   AF-A0A5K1AP26-F1
#
_cell.length_a   1.000
_cell.length_b   1.000
_cell.length_c   1.000
_cell.angle_alpha   90.00
_cell.angle_beta   90.00
_cell.angle_gamma   90.00
#
_symmetry.space_group_name_H-M   'P 1'
#
loop_
_entity.id
_entity.type
_entity.pdbx_description
1 polymer ?
#
loop_
_entity_poly.entity_id
_entity_poly.type
_entity_poly.pdbx_seq_one_letter_code
_entity_poly.pdbx_strand_id
1 'polypeptide(L)'
;YEDYLKFLCSVPGVDLHQIRNITMRTCMSSFRHPADLNTPSITISSLRGTQTIMRTVKNIAGAETYTISGRMSPEIALEVSPRAMTLEPDTSRTFSVILTVRSVTGKYSFGEVLMKGDRGHSVRIPVAVMGVGN
;
A
#
# COMPACT_ATOMS: atom_id res chain seq x y z
N TYR A 1 -15.07 0.68 -8.17
CA TYR A 1 -15.67 -0.67 -8.06
C TYR A 1 -14.75 -1.74 -8.64
N GLU A 2 -14.26 -1.59 -9.87
CA GLU A 2 -13.34 -2.55 -10.52
C GLU A 2 -12.12 -2.93 -9.66
N ASP A 3 -11.51 -1.98 -8.95
CA ASP A 3 -10.34 -2.27 -8.10
C ASP A 3 -10.67 -3.17 -6.92
N TYR A 4 -11.90 -3.10 -6.38
CA TYR A 4 -12.33 -4.03 -5.34
C TYR A 4 -12.54 -5.44 -5.89
N LEU A 5 -12.99 -5.59 -7.14
CA LEU A 5 -13.03 -6.89 -7.79
C LEU A 5 -11.61 -7.44 -8.00
N LYS A 6 -10.69 -6.63 -8.53
CA LYS A 6 -9.27 -7.02 -8.70
C LYS A 6 -8.62 -7.41 -7.37
N PHE A 7 -8.96 -6.72 -6.29
CA PHE A 7 -8.57 -7.07 -4.93
C PHE A 7 -9.08 -8.45 -4.53
N LEU A 8 -10.40 -8.68 -4.59
CA LEU A 8 -10.99 -9.97 -4.24
C LEU A 8 -10.37 -11.12 -5.05
N CYS A 9 -10.19 -10.90 -6.35
CA CYS A 9 -9.56 -11.85 -7.27
C CYS A 9 -8.07 -12.10 -7.02
N SER A 10 -7.41 -11.26 -6.21
CA SER A 10 -5.99 -11.41 -5.86
C SER A 10 -5.76 -12.08 -4.51
N VAL A 11 -6.81 -12.29 -3.69
CA VAL A 11 -6.68 -12.86 -2.35
C VAL A 11 -6.40 -14.37 -2.45
N PRO A 12 -5.26 -14.87 -1.93
CA PRO A 12 -4.96 -16.30 -1.96
C PRO A 12 -6.05 -17.11 -1.22
N GLY A 13 -6.51 -18.19 -1.85
CA GLY A 13 -7.47 -19.13 -1.25
C GLY A 13 -8.95 -18.73 -1.37
N VAL A 14 -9.28 -17.61 -2.00
CA VAL A 14 -10.68 -17.25 -2.26
C VAL A 14 -11.23 -18.02 -3.47
N ASP A 15 -12.46 -18.53 -3.35
CA ASP A 15 -13.16 -19.21 -4.44
C ASP A 15 -13.69 -18.21 -5.48
N LEU A 16 -13.20 -18.33 -6.72
CA LEU A 16 -13.59 -17.49 -7.85
C LEU A 16 -15.04 -17.70 -8.27
N HIS A 17 -15.62 -18.88 -8.04
CA HIS A 17 -17.04 -19.13 -8.29
C HIS A 17 -17.92 -18.35 -7.32
N GLN A 18 -17.52 -18.28 -6.05
CA GLN A 18 -18.20 -17.46 -5.05
C GLN A 18 -18.12 -15.97 -5.40
N ILE A 19 -16.95 -15.46 -5.82
CA ILE A 19 -16.82 -14.08 -6.32
C ILE A 19 -17.80 -13.84 -7.47
N ARG A 20 -17.86 -14.75 -8.46
CA ARG A 20 -18.78 -14.62 -9.59
C ARG A 20 -20.24 -14.60 -9.15
N ASN A 21 -20.63 -15.46 -8.22
CA ASN A 21 -22.01 -15.55 -7.75
C ASN A 21 -22.46 -14.28 -7.02
N ILE A 22 -21.58 -13.69 -6.19
CA ILE A 22 -21.89 -12.48 -5.41
C ILE A 22 -21.84 -11.22 -6.29
N THR A 23 -20.87 -11.13 -7.19
CA THR A 23 -20.58 -9.91 -7.96
C THR A 23 -21.18 -9.91 -9.36
N MET A 24 -21.72 -11.06 -9.80
CA MET A 24 -22.13 -11.33 -11.18
C MET A 24 -21.01 -11.08 -12.21
N ARG A 25 -19.74 -11.10 -11.78
CA ARG A 25 -18.57 -10.80 -12.61
C ARG A 25 -17.46 -11.82 -12.41
N THR A 26 -16.76 -12.13 -13.48
CA THR A 26 -15.59 -13.02 -13.46
C THR A 26 -14.32 -12.23 -13.21
N CYS A 27 -13.32 -12.90 -12.64
CA CYS A 27 -11.98 -12.34 -12.43
C CYS A 27 -11.21 -12.27 -13.76
N MET A 28 -11.49 -11.24 -14.58
CA MET A 28 -10.76 -10.99 -15.83
C MET A 28 -9.36 -10.43 -15.61
N SER A 29 -9.15 -9.74 -14.49
CA SER A 29 -7.84 -9.24 -14.05
C SER A 29 -7.78 -9.21 -12.54
N SER A 30 -6.56 -9.27 -11.99
CA SER A 30 -6.29 -9.19 -10.56
C SER A 30 -5.08 -8.31 -10.30
N PHE A 31 -4.94 -7.84 -9.06
CA PHE A 31 -3.68 -7.28 -8.62
C PHE A 31 -2.62 -8.38 -8.46
N ARG A 32 -1.35 -7.98 -8.54
CA ARG A 32 -0.24 -8.89 -8.22
C ARG A 32 -0.29 -9.31 -6.74
N HIS A 33 -0.68 -8.39 -5.87
CA HIS A 33 -0.93 -8.68 -4.46
C HIS A 33 -2.17 -7.91 -3.95
N PRO A 34 -2.97 -8.48 -3.02
CA PRO A 34 -4.12 -7.78 -2.43
C PRO A 34 -3.76 -6.42 -1.81
N ALA A 35 -2.55 -6.30 -1.29
CA ALA A 35 -2.04 -5.06 -0.71
C ALA A 35 -1.88 -3.91 -1.72
N ASP A 36 -1.95 -4.18 -3.03
CA ASP A 36 -1.87 -3.17 -4.10
C ASP A 36 -3.18 -2.40 -4.30
N LEU A 37 -4.28 -2.80 -3.63
CA LEU A 37 -5.49 -1.97 -3.58
C LEU A 37 -5.14 -0.60 -3.00
N ASN A 38 -5.45 0.45 -3.76
CA ASN A 38 -5.05 1.83 -3.45
C ASN A 38 -5.89 2.46 -2.33
N THR A 39 -5.69 1.97 -1.10
CA THR A 39 -6.34 2.44 0.13
C THR A 39 -5.41 3.37 0.92
N PRO A 40 -5.94 4.26 1.78
CA PRO A 40 -5.15 5.21 2.57
C PRO A 40 -4.41 4.56 3.76
N SER A 41 -4.22 3.24 3.72
CA SER A 41 -3.47 2.47 4.72
C SER A 41 -2.77 1.28 4.06
N ILE A 42 -1.80 0.71 4.75
CA ILE A 42 -1.12 -0.52 4.34
C ILE A 42 -1.23 -1.53 5.48
N THR A 43 -1.84 -2.68 5.18
CA THR A 43 -1.90 -3.81 6.12
C THR A 43 -1.36 -5.06 5.44
N ILE A 44 -0.38 -5.72 6.07
CA ILE A 44 0.12 -7.03 5.65
C ILE A 44 0.05 -7.99 6.85
N SER A 45 -0.82 -9.00 6.77
CA SER A 45 -1.00 -9.99 7.84
C SER A 45 0.03 -11.13 7.81
N SER A 46 0.76 -11.30 6.71
CA SER A 46 1.76 -12.35 6.53
C SER A 46 2.85 -11.89 5.58
N LEU A 47 3.77 -11.05 6.07
CA LEU A 47 4.93 -10.62 5.29
C LEU A 47 6.06 -11.67 5.41
N ARG A 48 6.49 -12.21 4.28
CA ARG A 48 7.70 -13.05 4.17
C ARG A 48 8.79 -12.30 3.42
N GLY A 49 9.99 -12.24 3.98
CA GLY A 49 11.12 -11.53 3.36
C GLY A 49 10.81 -10.07 3.09
N THR A 50 10.86 -9.68 1.81
CA THR A 50 10.64 -8.31 1.34
C THR A 50 9.44 -8.24 0.39
N GLN A 51 8.63 -7.21 0.55
CA GLN A 51 7.53 -6.90 -0.36
C GLN A 51 7.52 -5.41 -0.72
N THR A 52 7.35 -5.15 -2.01
CA THR A 52 7.13 -3.80 -2.54
C THR A 52 5.65 -3.59 -2.79
N ILE A 53 5.10 -2.50 -2.25
CA ILE A 53 3.71 -2.08 -2.40
C ILE A 53 3.68 -0.76 -3.15
N MET A 54 2.74 -0.60 -4.07
CA MET A 54 2.54 0.65 -4.80
C MET A 54 1.36 1.45 -4.23
N ARG A 55 1.54 2.76 -4.12
CA ARG A 55 0.47 3.70 -3.75
C ARG A 55 0.42 4.84 -4.74
N THR A 56 -0.78 5.13 -5.23
CA THR A 56 -1.04 6.22 -6.16
C THR A 56 -1.84 7.29 -5.45
N VAL A 57 -1.30 8.50 -5.43
CA VAL A 57 -1.96 9.68 -4.88
C VAL A 57 -2.35 10.62 -6.01
N LYS A 58 -3.51 11.26 -5.88
CA LYS A 58 -4.01 12.26 -6.83
C LYS A 58 -4.01 13.62 -6.16
N ASN A 59 -3.48 14.63 -6.84
CA ASN A 59 -3.59 16.01 -6.39
C ASN A 59 -4.96 16.58 -6.74
N ILE A 60 -5.65 17.12 -5.74
CA ILE A 60 -6.97 17.75 -5.86
C ILE A 60 -6.91 19.28 -5.62
N ALA A 61 -5.70 19.83 -5.52
CA ALA A 61 -5.42 21.23 -5.23
C ALA A 61 -4.38 21.81 -6.20
N GLY A 62 -3.73 22.91 -5.83
CA GLY A 62 -2.61 23.48 -6.57
C GLY A 62 -1.39 22.55 -6.62
N ALA A 63 -0.47 22.79 -7.55
CA ALA A 63 0.78 22.03 -7.65
C ALA A 63 1.49 21.99 -6.29
N GLU A 64 2.14 20.91 -5.87
CA GLU A 64 2.89 20.90 -4.60
C GLU A 64 3.96 19.81 -4.61
N THR A 65 5.09 20.07 -3.95
CA THR A 65 6.17 19.09 -3.81
C THR A 65 6.12 18.45 -2.45
N TYR A 66 6.01 17.12 -2.42
CA TYR A 66 5.93 16.34 -1.20
C TYR A 66 7.26 15.64 -0.93
N THR A 67 7.80 15.85 0.27
CA THR A 67 8.85 14.97 0.82
C THR A 67 8.19 13.77 1.48
N ILE A 68 8.62 12.57 1.10
CA ILE A 68 8.06 11.30 1.54
C ILE A 68 9.06 10.63 2.48
N SER A 69 8.59 10.27 3.66
CA SER A 69 9.37 9.62 4.71
C SER A 69 8.59 8.46 5.31
N GLY A 70 9.31 7.48 5.85
CA GLY A 70 8.73 6.34 6.51
C GLY A 70 9.27 6.18 7.93
N ARG A 71 8.40 5.73 8.83
CA ARG A 71 8.75 5.35 10.20
C ARG A 71 8.10 4.01 10.51
N MET A 72 8.84 3.11 11.16
CA MET A 72 8.36 1.77 11.48
C MET A 72 8.97 1.26 12.79
N SER A 73 8.28 0.37 13.48
CA SER A 73 8.88 -0.41 14.56
C SER A 73 10.09 -1.22 14.06
N PRO A 74 11.12 -1.48 14.90
CA PRO A 74 12.40 -2.05 14.46
C PRO A 74 12.34 -3.42 13.77
N GLU A 75 11.29 -4.20 14.01
CA GLU A 75 11.06 -5.55 13.50
C GLU A 75 10.86 -5.57 11.98
N ILE A 76 10.40 -4.45 11.40
CA ILE A 76 10.13 -4.30 9.98
C ILE A 76 10.89 -3.06 9.47
N ALA A 77 11.73 -3.24 8.45
CA ALA A 77 12.27 -2.12 7.70
C ALA A 77 11.18 -1.54 6.80
N LEU A 78 11.07 -0.21 6.74
CA LEU A 78 10.19 0.49 5.82
C LEU A 78 11.02 1.51 5.03
N GLU A 79 11.00 1.37 3.72
CA GLU A 79 11.63 2.30 2.79
C GLU A 79 10.60 2.83 1.79
N VAL A 80 10.83 4.05 1.29
CA VAL A 80 9.95 4.71 0.32
C VAL A 80 10.74 5.21 -0.89
N SER A 81 10.15 5.09 -2.07
CA SER A 81 10.76 5.59 -3.31
C SER A 81 9.71 6.15 -4.29
N PRO A 82 9.91 7.35 -4.86
CA PRO A 82 11.00 8.29 -4.57
C PRO A 82 10.85 8.92 -3.17
N ARG A 83 11.91 9.59 -2.68
CA ARG A 83 11.87 10.34 -1.40
C ARG A 83 11.20 11.72 -1.51
N ALA A 84 10.98 12.20 -2.72
CA ALA A 84 10.19 13.39 -2.98
C ALA A 84 9.52 13.29 -4.35
N MET A 85 8.37 13.92 -4.50
CA MET A 85 7.70 14.06 -5.79
C MET A 85 6.83 15.30 -5.85
N THR A 86 6.81 15.94 -7.02
CA THR A 86 5.90 17.04 -7.33
C THR A 86 4.66 16.50 -8.02
N LEU A 87 3.50 16.91 -7.52
CA LEU A 87 2.21 16.65 -8.15
C LEU A 87 1.65 17.95 -8.69
N GLU A 88 1.45 18.01 -10.00
CA GLU A 88 0.69 19.08 -10.65
C GLU A 88 -0.81 18.95 -10.36
N PRO A 89 -1.62 20.02 -10.49
CA PRO A 89 -3.05 19.96 -10.29
C PRO A 89 -3.70 18.86 -11.14
N ASP A 90 -4.63 18.11 -10.54
CA ASP A 90 -5.37 17.01 -11.17
C ASP A 90 -4.49 15.83 -11.68
N THR A 91 -3.19 15.81 -11.34
CA THR A 91 -2.30 14.69 -11.71
C THR A 91 -2.18 13.65 -10.61
N SER A 92 -1.93 12.41 -11.04
CA SER A 92 -1.62 11.29 -10.15
C SER A 92 -0.14 10.94 -10.22
N ARG A 93 0.45 10.61 -9.07
CA ARG A 93 1.80 10.07 -8.98
C ARG A 93 1.80 8.81 -8.12
N THR A 94 2.66 7.87 -8.49
CA THR A 94 2.82 6.61 -7.78
C THR A 94 4.16 6.59 -7.07
N PHE A 95 4.18 6.13 -5.83
CA PHE A 95 5.40 5.83 -5.08
C PHE A 95 5.32 4.40 -4.54
N SER A 96 6.49 3.83 -4.24
CA SER A 96 6.61 2.51 -3.64
C SER A 96 6.91 2.60 -2.15
N VAL A 97 6.36 1.64 -1.42
CA VAL A 97 6.68 1.33 -0.03
C VAL A 97 7.26 -0.07 0.01
N ILE A 98 8.51 -0.19 0.44
CA ILE A 98 9.24 -1.45 0.50
C ILE A 98 9.31 -1.84 1.98
N LEU A 99 8.77 -3.02 2.28
CA LEU A 99 8.72 -3.56 3.63
C LEU A 99 9.55 -4.83 3.69
N THR A 100 10.45 -4.91 4.67
CA THR A 100 11.34 -6.06 4.83
C THR A 100 11.30 -6.54 6.28
N VAL A 101 11.06 -7.83 6.48
CA VAL A 101 11.14 -8.46 7.81
C VAL A 101 12.58 -8.45 8.29
N ARG A 102 12.82 -7.89 9.48
CA ARG A 102 14.12 -7.96 10.18
C ARG A 102 14.09 -9.01 11.29
N SER A 103 12.98 -9.11 12.02
CA SER A 103 12.77 -10.12 13.05
C SER A 103 11.30 -10.53 13.10
N VAL A 104 11.06 -11.80 13.44
CA VAL A 104 9.71 -12.36 13.54
C VAL A 104 9.32 -12.39 15.01
N THR A 105 8.25 -11.67 15.36
CA THR A 105 7.74 -11.57 16.74
C THR A 105 6.38 -12.24 16.94
N GLY A 106 5.75 -12.69 15.85
CA GLY A 106 4.37 -13.22 15.88
C GLY A 106 3.30 -12.17 16.21
N LYS A 107 3.65 -10.88 16.18
CA LYS A 107 2.75 -9.74 16.45
C LYS A 107 2.81 -8.72 15.33
N TYR A 108 1.78 -7.87 15.24
CA TYR A 108 1.81 -6.71 14.35
C TYR A 108 2.82 -5.67 14.84
N SER A 109 3.62 -5.20 13.89
CA SER A 109 4.48 -4.03 13.98
C SER A 109 3.80 -2.85 13.30
N PHE A 110 3.97 -1.64 13.84
CA PHE A 110 3.23 -0.47 13.40
C PHE A 110 4.16 0.64 12.93
N GLY A 111 3.69 1.42 11.97
CA GLY A 111 4.42 2.53 11.39
C GLY A 111 3.54 3.44 10.56
N GLU A 112 4.19 4.31 9.81
CA GLU A 112 3.52 5.24 8.90
C GLU A 112 4.43 5.63 7.75
N VAL A 113 3.81 5.95 6.61
CA VAL A 113 4.40 6.82 5.58
C VAL A 113 3.82 8.21 5.77
N LEU A 114 4.70 9.21 5.80
CA LEU A 114 4.35 10.61 5.92
C LEU A 114 4.82 11.37 4.68
N MET A 115 3.86 12.03 4.01
CA MET A 115 4.12 12.95 2.91
C MET A 115 3.89 14.38 3.40
N LYS A 116 4.97 15.17 3.47
CA LYS A 116 4.91 16.59 3.85
C LYS A 116 5.07 17.45 2.60
N GLY A 117 4.03 18.20 2.27
CA GLY A 117 4.02 19.15 1.18
C GLY A 117 4.68 20.47 1.57
N ASP A 118 5.36 21.10 0.63
CA ASP A 118 6.03 22.40 0.80
C ASP A 118 5.06 23.60 0.90
N ARG A 119 3.76 23.38 0.71
CA ARG A 119 2.69 24.37 0.93
C ARG A 119 1.80 24.06 2.14
N GLY A 120 2.24 23.13 3.00
CA GLY A 120 1.64 22.87 4.30
C GLY A 120 0.69 21.68 4.38
N HIS A 121 0.42 20.98 3.26
CA HIS A 121 -0.34 19.74 3.32
C HIS A 121 0.47 18.63 4.00
N SER A 122 -0.21 17.78 4.76
CA SER A 122 0.40 16.63 5.45
C SER A 122 -0.48 15.41 5.30
N VAL A 123 -0.02 14.43 4.51
CA VAL A 123 -0.72 13.16 4.30
C VAL A 123 -0.03 12.06 5.09
N ARG A 124 -0.79 11.31 5.89
CA ARG A 124 -0.32 10.17 6.67
C ARG A 124 -0.97 8.88 6.19
N ILE A 125 -0.18 7.84 5.97
CA ILE A 125 -0.63 6.51 5.58
C ILE A 125 -0.17 5.54 6.67
N PRO A 126 -1.07 5.07 7.55
CA PRO A 126 -0.73 4.09 8.58
C PRO A 126 -0.29 2.76 7.97
N VAL A 127 0.68 2.11 8.61
CA VAL A 127 1.23 0.82 8.21
C VAL A 127 1.15 -0.17 9.36
N ALA A 128 0.55 -1.34 9.13
CA ALA A 128 0.47 -2.44 10.09
C ALA A 128 0.94 -3.75 9.44
N VAL A 129 1.99 -4.36 9.96
CA VAL A 129 2.66 -5.50 9.32
C VAL A 129 2.96 -6.59 10.34
N MET A 130 2.60 -7.82 10.04
CA MET A 130 3.06 -9.00 10.77
C MET A 130 4.07 -9.75 9.92
N GLY A 131 5.32 -9.79 10.36
CA GLY A 131 6.36 -10.63 9.76
C GLY A 131 6.16 -12.10 10.16
N VAL A 132 6.34 -13.01 9.21
CA VAL A 132 6.31 -14.46 9.45
C VAL A 132 7.61 -15.09 8.98
N GLY A 133 7.94 -16.26 9.53
CA GLY A 133 9.11 -17.03 9.12
C GLY A 133 9.07 -17.44 7.65
N ASN A 134 10.24 -17.76 7.10
CA ASN A 134 10.38 -18.36 5.78
C ASN A 134 9.81 -19.78 5.76
#